data_AF-A0A8T9Q847-F1
#
_entry.id   AF-A0A8T9Q847-F1
#
_cell.length_a   1.000
_cell.length_b   1.000
_cell.length_c   1.000
_cell.angle_alpha   90.00
_cell.angle_beta   90.00
_cell.angle_gamma   90.00
#
_symmetry.space_group_name_H-M   'P 1'
#
loop_
_entity.id
_entity.type
_entity.pdbx_description
1 polymer ?
#
loop_
_entity_poly.entity_id
_entity_poly.type
_entity_poly.pdbx_seq_one_letter_code
_entity_poly.pdbx_strand_id
1 'polypeptide(L)'
;MSVALFPFEIHLTTGSLSADQVRAFVRACEALQAKPLLIELARGQHQQQPMLSKVLLLPDLPAALAAATADAELLGFRQLPVQRVKIEVPADYPYLATPAAGAAFRPYYEWHGRVPYEQVSSLLAVCTQHGAHLSRNALKDAAATRFVTLREFGPATVFRQRLAQLQHALQPEWPIQKQQAEYCLYDSNSGLDQGWLPN
;
A
#
# COMPACT_ATOMS: atom_id res chain seq x y z
N MET A 1 -26.36 12.75 -18.72
CA MET A 1 -25.19 13.39 -18.06
C MET A 1 -24.11 12.33 -17.95
N SER A 2 -22.87 12.62 -18.36
CA SER A 2 -21.76 11.68 -18.17
C SER A 2 -21.41 11.60 -16.68
N VAL A 3 -21.30 10.39 -16.14
CA VAL A 3 -20.79 10.19 -14.78
C VAL A 3 -19.27 10.41 -14.82
N ALA A 4 -18.72 11.18 -13.87
CA ALA A 4 -17.28 11.35 -13.74
C ALA A 4 -16.63 10.04 -13.26
N LEU A 5 -15.40 9.77 -13.71
CA LEU A 5 -14.64 8.58 -13.31
C LEU A 5 -13.31 9.01 -12.68
N PHE A 6 -12.90 8.29 -11.64
CA PHE A 6 -11.68 8.53 -10.89
C PHE A 6 -10.81 7.26 -10.83
N PRO A 7 -9.48 7.40 -10.76
CA PRO A 7 -8.58 6.26 -10.64
C PRO A 7 -8.54 5.76 -9.19
N PHE A 8 -9.24 4.66 -8.92
CA PHE A 8 -9.15 3.93 -7.64
C PHE A 8 -8.08 2.85 -7.74
N GLU A 9 -7.09 2.87 -6.85
CA GLU A 9 -6.16 1.77 -6.63
C GLU A 9 -6.73 0.83 -5.57
N ILE A 10 -6.87 -0.45 -5.92
CA ILE A 10 -7.39 -1.52 -5.08
C ILE A 10 -6.23 -2.41 -4.69
N HIS A 11 -6.05 -2.60 -3.39
CA HIS A 11 -5.12 -3.56 -2.83
C HIS A 11 -5.84 -4.67 -2.06
N LEU A 12 -5.58 -5.92 -2.43
CA LEU A 12 -6.07 -7.10 -1.71
C LEU A 12 -4.87 -7.87 -1.15
N THR A 13 -4.76 -7.94 0.18
CA THR A 13 -3.65 -8.63 0.85
C THR A 13 -4.12 -9.94 1.43
N THR A 14 -3.40 -11.03 1.18
CA THR A 14 -3.65 -12.34 1.79
C THR A 14 -2.82 -12.52 3.07
N GLY A 15 -3.01 -13.64 3.75
CA GLY A 15 -2.02 -14.12 4.73
C GLY A 15 -0.70 -14.50 4.08
N SER A 16 0.27 -14.91 4.91
CA SER A 16 1.54 -15.47 4.42
C SER A 16 1.28 -16.73 3.60
N LEU A 17 2.09 -16.92 2.55
CA LEU A 17 1.95 -17.98 1.57
C LEU A 17 3.25 -18.77 1.44
N SER A 18 3.13 -20.09 1.28
CA SER A 18 4.24 -20.93 0.84
C SER A 18 4.70 -20.56 -0.58
N ALA A 19 5.89 -20.98 -0.99
CA ALA A 19 6.41 -20.70 -2.33
C ALA A 19 5.48 -21.16 -3.46
N ASP A 20 4.79 -22.29 -3.28
CA ASP A 20 3.85 -22.83 -4.25
C ASP A 20 2.56 -22.00 -4.33
N GLN A 21 2.07 -21.56 -3.17
CA GLN A 21 0.94 -20.65 -3.09
C GLN A 21 1.29 -19.25 -3.64
N VAL A 22 2.52 -18.77 -3.50
CA VAL A 22 2.97 -17.53 -4.14
C VAL A 22 2.86 -17.65 -5.66
N ARG A 23 3.28 -18.77 -6.26
CA ARG A 23 3.11 -18.99 -7.71
C ARG A 23 1.64 -19.06 -8.12
N ALA A 24 0.79 -19.68 -7.29
CA ALA A 24 -0.65 -19.69 -7.52
C ALA A 24 -1.28 -18.30 -7.42
N PHE A 25 -0.85 -17.50 -6.44
CA PHE A 25 -1.27 -16.13 -6.24
C PHE A 25 -0.92 -15.23 -7.43
N VAL A 26 0.33 -15.32 -7.93
CA VAL A 26 0.76 -14.59 -9.14
C VAL A 26 -0.15 -14.89 -10.33
N ARG A 27 -0.43 -16.18 -10.60
CA ARG A 27 -1.36 -16.57 -11.69
C ARG A 27 -2.78 -16.05 -11.46
N ALA A 28 -3.25 -16.03 -10.22
CA ALA A 28 -4.57 -15.49 -9.89
C ALA A 28 -4.64 -13.98 -10.13
N CYS A 29 -3.60 -13.21 -9.75
CA CYS A 29 -3.51 -11.78 -10.05
C CYS A 29 -3.52 -11.52 -11.56
N GLU A 30 -2.74 -12.28 -12.34
CA GLU A 30 -2.69 -12.15 -13.80
C GLU A 30 -4.06 -12.41 -14.43
N ALA A 31 -4.78 -13.44 -13.99
CA ALA A 31 -6.14 -13.74 -14.45
C ALA A 31 -7.15 -12.63 -14.12
N LEU A 32 -6.91 -11.89 -13.03
CA LEU A 32 -7.71 -10.72 -12.62
C LEU A 32 -7.23 -9.40 -13.25
N GLN A 33 -6.24 -9.48 -14.17
CA GLN A 33 -5.58 -8.34 -14.79
C GLN A 33 -4.99 -7.37 -13.75
N ALA A 34 -4.46 -7.92 -12.67
CA ALA A 34 -3.88 -7.19 -11.56
C ALA A 34 -2.40 -7.48 -11.42
N LYS A 35 -1.68 -6.54 -10.82
CA LYS A 35 -0.25 -6.65 -10.55
C LYS A 35 -0.03 -7.39 -9.23
N PRO A 36 0.70 -8.52 -9.22
CA PRO A 36 1.10 -9.17 -7.99
C PRO A 36 2.27 -8.44 -7.33
N LEU A 37 2.24 -8.35 -6.01
CA LEU A 37 3.29 -7.86 -5.13
C LEU A 37 3.51 -8.89 -4.02
N LEU A 38 4.77 -9.05 -3.58
CA LEU A 38 5.08 -9.75 -2.32
C LEU A 38 5.85 -8.77 -1.45
N ILE A 39 5.14 -8.04 -0.60
CA ILE A 39 5.77 -7.07 0.27
C ILE A 39 6.39 -7.81 1.44
N GLU A 40 7.70 -7.63 1.61
CA GLU A 40 8.43 -8.13 2.76
C GLU A 40 8.92 -6.95 3.59
N LEU A 41 8.56 -6.96 4.87
CA LEU A 41 8.89 -5.91 5.81
C LEU A 41 10.20 -6.23 6.53
N ALA A 42 10.95 -5.18 6.90
CA ALA A 42 12.13 -5.36 7.73
C ALA A 42 11.80 -5.76 9.18
N ARG A 43 10.54 -5.56 9.63
CA ARG A 43 10.02 -5.84 10.98
C ARG A 43 8.50 -5.94 10.97
N GLY A 44 7.92 -6.32 12.12
CA GLY A 44 6.47 -6.41 12.32
C GLY A 44 5.99 -7.84 12.52
N GLN A 45 4.74 -7.99 12.93
CA GLN A 45 4.13 -9.30 13.20
C GLN A 45 3.80 -10.06 11.90
N HIS A 46 3.49 -9.33 10.82
CA HIS A 46 3.15 -9.87 9.50
C HIS A 46 4.19 -9.45 8.46
N GLN A 47 5.35 -10.11 8.47
CA GLN A 47 6.49 -9.71 7.64
C GLN A 47 6.28 -9.95 6.15
N GLN A 48 5.50 -10.96 5.78
CA GLN A 48 5.20 -11.27 4.38
C GLN A 48 3.73 -10.91 4.08
N GLN A 49 3.54 -10.02 3.10
CA GLN A 49 2.24 -9.53 2.66
C GLN A 49 2.11 -9.68 1.13
N PRO A 50 1.63 -10.83 0.63
CA PRO A 50 1.24 -10.99 -0.76
C PRO A 50 0.04 -10.10 -1.04
N MET A 51 0.17 -9.24 -2.05
CA MET A 51 -0.78 -8.18 -2.32
C MET A 51 -1.06 -8.07 -3.82
N LEU A 52 -2.34 -8.07 -4.17
CA LEU A 52 -2.83 -7.74 -5.50
C LEU A 52 -2.98 -6.22 -5.56
N SER A 53 -2.48 -5.56 -6.62
CA SER A 53 -2.68 -4.13 -6.88
C SER A 53 -3.32 -3.94 -8.25
N LYS A 54 -4.39 -3.14 -8.33
CA LYS A 54 -5.14 -2.89 -9.56
C LYS A 54 -5.73 -1.49 -9.55
N VAL A 55 -5.58 -0.75 -10.64
CA VAL A 55 -6.20 0.57 -10.81
C VAL A 55 -7.42 0.45 -11.71
N LEU A 56 -8.56 0.97 -11.26
CA LEU A 56 -9.82 1.01 -12.01
C LEU A 56 -10.36 2.43 -12.09
N LEU A 57 -10.94 2.78 -13.25
CA LEU A 57 -11.69 4.02 -13.41
C LEU A 57 -13.14 3.79 -12.98
N LEU A 58 -13.51 4.33 -11.83
CA LEU A 58 -14.81 4.08 -11.19
C LEU A 58 -15.45 5.40 -10.74
N PRO A 59 -16.78 5.45 -10.62
CA PRO A 59 -17.48 6.68 -10.27
C PRO A 59 -17.33 7.07 -8.80
N ASP A 60 -17.20 6.09 -7.89
CA ASP A 60 -17.22 6.31 -6.45
C ASP A 60 -16.63 5.14 -5.64
N LEU A 61 -16.51 5.35 -4.32
CA LEU A 61 -16.02 4.36 -3.38
C LEU A 61 -16.89 3.10 -3.30
N PRO A 62 -18.24 3.16 -3.28
CA PRO A 62 -19.08 1.96 -3.35
C PRO A 62 -18.79 1.07 -4.56
N ALA A 63 -18.60 1.63 -5.75
CA ALA A 63 -18.23 0.86 -6.94
C ALA A 63 -16.85 0.21 -6.79
N ALA A 64 -15.88 0.91 -6.19
CA ALA A 64 -14.55 0.35 -5.90
C ALA A 64 -14.60 -0.79 -4.88
N LEU A 65 -15.42 -0.66 -3.82
CA LEU A 65 -15.64 -1.71 -2.83
C LEU A 65 -16.33 -2.94 -3.44
N ALA A 66 -17.30 -2.74 -4.33
CA ALA A 66 -17.95 -3.84 -5.05
C ALA A 66 -16.95 -4.60 -5.94
N ALA A 67 -16.11 -3.88 -6.70
CA ALA A 67 -15.05 -4.49 -7.51
C ALA A 67 -14.04 -5.26 -6.63
N ALA A 68 -13.61 -4.66 -5.52
CA ALA A 68 -12.69 -5.30 -4.57
C ALA A 68 -13.29 -6.56 -3.94
N THR A 69 -14.58 -6.54 -3.60
CA THR A 69 -15.30 -7.70 -3.04
C THR A 69 -15.35 -8.86 -4.04
N ALA A 70 -15.69 -8.57 -5.31
CA ALA A 70 -15.70 -9.59 -6.36
C ALA A 70 -14.32 -10.22 -6.58
N ASP A 71 -13.26 -9.40 -6.66
CA ASP A 71 -11.89 -9.90 -6.81
C ASP A 71 -11.45 -10.71 -5.56
N ALA A 72 -11.86 -10.30 -4.35
CA ALA A 72 -11.57 -11.02 -3.11
C ALA A 72 -12.27 -12.39 -3.02
N GLU A 73 -13.53 -12.49 -3.45
CA GLU A 73 -14.26 -13.76 -3.53
C GLU A 73 -13.58 -14.72 -4.51
N LEU A 74 -13.15 -14.22 -5.67
CA LEU A 74 -12.41 -14.99 -6.67
C LEU A 74 -11.07 -15.51 -6.15
N LEU A 75 -10.37 -14.76 -5.30
CA LEU A 75 -9.18 -15.24 -4.60
C LEU A 75 -9.55 -16.30 -3.53
N GLY A 76 -10.64 -16.08 -2.79
CA GLY A 76 -11.18 -17.05 -1.82
C GLY A 76 -11.48 -18.42 -2.43
N PHE A 77 -12.16 -18.47 -3.57
CA PHE A 77 -12.42 -19.74 -4.30
C PHE A 77 -11.13 -20.46 -4.74
N ARG A 78 -10.01 -19.74 -4.84
CA ARG A 78 -8.68 -20.29 -5.16
C ARG A 78 -7.86 -20.63 -3.91
N GLN A 79 -8.47 -20.66 -2.74
CA GLN A 79 -7.81 -20.91 -1.44
C GLN A 79 -6.74 -19.86 -1.10
N LEU A 80 -6.96 -18.62 -1.55
CA LEU A 80 -6.13 -17.44 -1.27
C LEU A 80 -6.97 -16.39 -0.54
N PRO A 81 -7.46 -16.66 0.69
CA PRO A 81 -8.38 -15.75 1.37
C PRO A 81 -7.72 -14.39 1.64
N VAL A 82 -8.46 -13.33 1.33
CA VAL A 82 -8.06 -11.94 1.57
C VAL A 82 -8.24 -11.61 3.05
N GLN A 83 -7.22 -11.00 3.65
CA GLN A 83 -7.21 -10.54 5.05
C GLN A 83 -7.32 -9.02 5.17
N ARG A 84 -7.06 -8.29 4.08
CA ARG A 84 -7.18 -6.82 4.01
C ARG A 84 -7.60 -6.38 2.62
N VAL A 85 -8.58 -5.49 2.58
CA VAL A 85 -8.96 -4.71 1.42
C VAL A 85 -8.57 -3.26 1.71
N LYS A 86 -7.76 -2.65 0.84
CA LYS A 86 -7.42 -1.24 0.89
C LYS A 86 -7.81 -0.58 -0.43
N ILE A 87 -8.49 0.56 -0.34
CA ILE A 87 -8.93 1.35 -1.50
C ILE A 87 -8.32 2.74 -1.39
N GLU A 88 -7.57 3.13 -2.41
CA GLU A 88 -6.81 4.37 -2.48
C GLU A 88 -7.15 5.14 -3.75
N VAL A 89 -6.89 6.44 -3.71
CA VAL A 89 -6.92 7.35 -4.85
C VAL A 89 -5.70 8.25 -4.79
N PRO A 90 -5.31 8.90 -5.90
CA PRO A 90 -4.29 9.95 -5.85
C PRO A 90 -4.60 11.01 -4.78
N ALA A 91 -3.56 11.54 -4.13
CA ALA A 91 -3.67 12.40 -2.95
C ALA A 91 -4.43 13.74 -3.18
N ASP A 92 -4.74 14.10 -4.42
CA ASP A 92 -5.57 15.23 -4.83
C ASP A 92 -7.08 14.95 -4.81
N TYR A 93 -7.49 13.71 -4.53
CA TYR A 93 -8.89 13.29 -4.43
C TYR A 93 -9.39 12.94 -3.02
N PRO A 94 -8.99 13.64 -1.93
CA PRO A 94 -9.43 13.26 -0.58
C PRO A 94 -10.94 13.47 -0.37
N TYR A 95 -11.58 14.27 -1.21
CA TYR A 95 -13.02 14.53 -1.20
C TYR A 95 -13.88 13.33 -1.63
N LEU A 96 -13.27 12.27 -2.17
CA LEU A 96 -13.94 11.00 -2.47
C LEU A 96 -14.15 10.12 -1.22
N ALA A 97 -13.62 10.53 -0.06
CA ALA A 97 -13.91 9.86 1.20
C ALA A 97 -15.40 10.02 1.54
N THR A 98 -16.06 8.90 1.83
CA THR A 98 -17.48 8.88 2.16
C THR A 98 -17.72 8.03 3.42
N PRO A 99 -18.89 8.17 4.08
CA PRO A 99 -19.26 7.30 5.19
C PRO A 99 -19.34 5.81 4.84
N ALA A 100 -19.34 5.44 3.55
CA ALA A 100 -19.35 4.04 3.10
C ALA A 100 -18.13 3.24 3.61
N ALA A 101 -17.05 3.92 3.98
CA ALA A 101 -15.88 3.30 4.60
C ALA A 101 -16.14 2.78 6.04
N GLY A 102 -17.28 3.17 6.64
CA GLY A 102 -17.65 2.85 8.02
C GLY A 102 -17.24 3.94 9.01
N ALA A 103 -18.06 4.15 10.05
CA ALA A 103 -17.91 5.26 10.99
C ALA A 103 -16.60 5.24 11.82
N ALA A 104 -15.97 4.07 11.94
CA ALA A 104 -14.71 3.91 12.68
C ALA A 104 -13.46 4.15 11.81
N PHE A 105 -13.60 4.11 10.47
CA PHE A 105 -12.46 4.29 9.58
C PHE A 105 -12.03 5.76 9.54
N ARG A 106 -10.72 5.98 9.62
CA ARG A 106 -10.09 7.30 9.48
C ARG A 106 -9.23 7.29 8.22
N PRO A 107 -9.65 8.01 7.16
CA PRO A 107 -8.83 8.18 5.97
C PRO A 107 -7.48 8.83 6.30
N TYR A 108 -6.47 8.55 5.48
CA TYR A 108 -5.12 9.06 5.70
C TYR A 108 -4.38 9.23 4.37
N TYR A 109 -3.39 10.10 4.37
CA TYR A 109 -2.43 10.21 3.28
C TYR A 109 -1.36 9.13 3.42
N GLU A 110 -0.98 8.54 2.30
CA GLU A 110 0.11 7.58 2.18
C GLU A 110 1.07 8.04 1.08
N TRP A 111 2.37 7.90 1.30
CA TRP A 111 3.39 8.13 0.29
C TRP A 111 4.32 6.93 0.22
N HIS A 112 4.71 6.56 -0.99
CA HIS A 112 5.71 5.54 -1.25
C HIS A 112 6.86 6.12 -2.06
N GLY A 113 8.09 5.93 -1.62
CA GLY A 113 9.30 6.26 -2.36
C GLY A 113 10.18 5.04 -2.56
N ARG A 114 10.62 4.77 -3.79
CA ARG A 114 11.61 3.75 -4.09
C ARG A 114 13.01 4.36 -4.06
N VAL A 115 13.89 3.80 -3.24
CA VAL A 115 15.28 4.23 -3.07
C VAL A 115 16.27 3.08 -3.30
N PRO A 116 17.53 3.36 -3.66
CA PRO A 116 18.61 2.36 -3.67
C PRO A 116 18.77 1.68 -2.30
N TYR A 117 19.19 0.42 -2.33
CA TYR A 117 19.40 -0.41 -1.15
C TYR A 117 20.89 -0.55 -0.85
N GLU A 118 21.42 0.44 -0.16
CA GLU A 118 22.72 0.38 0.49
C GLU A 118 22.55 0.86 1.94
N GLN A 119 23.33 0.29 2.87
CA GLN A 119 23.36 0.70 4.28
C GLN A 119 21.99 0.61 4.99
N VAL A 120 21.40 -0.59 4.96
CA VAL A 120 20.05 -0.91 5.49
C VAL A 120 19.80 -0.36 6.89
N SER A 121 20.78 -0.51 7.79
CA SER A 121 20.68 -0.07 9.18
C SER A 121 20.54 1.45 9.28
N SER A 122 21.31 2.19 8.48
CA SER A 122 21.27 3.66 8.43
C SER A 122 19.93 4.14 7.84
N LEU A 123 19.49 3.53 6.73
CA LEU A 123 18.19 3.86 6.13
C LEU A 123 17.02 3.56 7.09
N LEU A 124 17.11 2.44 7.80
CA LEU A 124 16.11 2.06 8.81
C LEU A 124 16.07 3.04 9.98
N ALA A 125 17.22 3.57 10.40
CA ALA A 125 17.29 4.59 11.44
C ALA A 125 16.61 5.90 10.98
N VAL A 126 16.89 6.37 9.76
CA VAL A 126 16.21 7.53 9.17
C VAL A 126 14.71 7.30 9.06
N CYS A 127 14.29 6.15 8.54
CA CYS A 127 12.88 5.80 8.45
C CYS A 127 12.21 5.83 9.83
N THR A 128 12.86 5.23 10.84
CA THR A 128 12.36 5.22 12.22
C THR A 128 12.19 6.63 12.79
N GLN A 129 13.20 7.50 12.62
CA GLN A 129 13.16 8.88 13.10
C GLN A 129 11.99 9.68 12.49
N HIS A 130 11.64 9.42 11.24
CA HIS A 130 10.58 10.12 10.53
C HIS A 130 9.21 9.42 10.61
N GLY A 131 9.11 8.29 11.33
CA GLY A 131 7.90 7.48 11.39
C GLY A 131 7.52 6.89 10.02
N ALA A 132 8.52 6.59 9.20
CA ALA A 132 8.38 5.95 7.90
C ALA A 132 8.78 4.46 7.98
N HIS A 133 8.29 3.68 7.02
CA HIS A 133 8.45 2.24 7.00
C HIS A 133 9.32 1.79 5.84
N LEU A 134 10.13 0.76 6.07
CA LEU A 134 11.00 0.18 5.06
C LEU A 134 10.51 -1.21 4.66
N SER A 135 10.26 -1.41 3.37
CA SER A 135 9.86 -2.70 2.81
C SER A 135 10.58 -3.01 1.49
N ARG A 136 10.48 -4.25 1.02
CA ARG A 136 10.90 -4.69 -0.31
C ARG A 136 9.76 -5.42 -1.01
N ASN A 137 9.78 -5.43 -2.35
CA ASN A 137 8.95 -6.35 -3.12
C ASN A 137 9.79 -7.57 -3.50
N ALA A 138 9.50 -8.72 -2.90
CA ALA A 138 10.26 -9.96 -3.05
C ALA A 138 9.93 -10.76 -4.33
N LEU A 139 8.86 -10.41 -5.09
CA LEU A 139 8.62 -11.02 -6.40
C LEU A 139 9.56 -10.50 -7.47
N LYS A 140 10.00 -9.25 -7.33
CA LYS A 140 11.04 -8.70 -8.19
C LYS A 140 12.35 -8.96 -7.50
N ASP A 141 13.36 -9.43 -8.24
CA ASP A 141 14.73 -9.48 -7.73
C ASP A 141 15.29 -8.05 -7.62
N ALA A 142 14.65 -7.27 -6.75
CA ALA A 142 14.90 -5.89 -6.47
C ALA A 142 15.82 -5.80 -5.25
N ALA A 143 16.82 -6.69 -5.19
CA ALA A 143 17.81 -6.75 -4.12
C ALA A 143 18.37 -5.35 -3.83
N ALA A 144 18.61 -4.56 -4.88
CA ALA A 144 19.17 -3.21 -4.85
C ALA A 144 18.18 -2.06 -4.59
N THR A 145 16.91 -2.31 -4.22
CA THR A 145 15.98 -1.21 -3.88
C THR A 145 15.09 -1.49 -2.68
N ARG A 146 14.64 -0.43 -2.00
CA ARG A 146 13.61 -0.49 -0.95
C ARG A 146 12.52 0.53 -1.19
N PHE A 147 11.36 0.26 -0.62
CA PHE A 147 10.26 1.21 -0.53
C PHE A 147 10.26 1.83 0.87
N VAL A 148 10.27 3.15 0.91
CA VAL A 148 10.00 3.96 2.10
C VAL A 148 8.53 4.36 2.05
N THR A 149 7.78 4.11 3.12
CA THR A 149 6.35 4.46 3.20
C THR A 149 6.09 5.42 4.35
N LEU A 150 5.42 6.53 4.10
CA LEU A 150 5.02 7.52 5.11
C LEU A 150 3.49 7.60 5.16
N ARG A 151 2.93 7.60 6.37
CA ARG A 151 1.48 7.80 6.60
C ARG A 151 1.21 9.00 7.48
N GLU A 152 0.13 9.72 7.16
CA GLU A 152 -0.35 10.87 7.93
C GLU A 152 -1.89 10.91 7.95
N PHE A 153 -2.47 10.92 9.16
CA PHE A 153 -3.92 10.97 9.38
C PHE A 153 -4.45 12.40 9.52
N GLY A 154 -3.55 13.38 9.63
CA GLY A 154 -3.84 14.80 9.71
C GLY A 154 -4.12 15.45 8.35
N PRO A 155 -4.21 16.79 8.33
CA PRO A 155 -4.51 17.53 7.11
C PRO A 155 -3.36 17.44 6.09
N ALA A 156 -3.69 17.71 4.83
CA ALA A 156 -2.74 17.66 3.71
C ALA A 156 -1.49 18.54 3.94
N THR A 157 -1.60 19.63 4.70
CA THR A 157 -0.49 20.51 5.06
C THR A 157 0.54 19.80 5.92
N VAL A 158 0.11 19.03 6.92
CA VAL A 158 0.99 18.25 7.79
C VAL A 158 1.64 17.12 7.00
N PHE A 159 0.86 16.42 6.17
CA PHE A 159 1.40 15.38 5.29
C PHE A 159 2.51 15.91 4.39
N ARG A 160 2.27 17.03 3.69
CA ARG A 160 3.29 17.66 2.82
C ARG A 160 4.53 18.10 3.60
N GLN A 161 4.36 18.65 4.79
CA GLN A 161 5.50 19.06 5.63
C GLN A 161 6.35 17.85 6.04
N ARG A 162 5.72 16.79 6.56
CA ARG A 162 6.43 15.56 6.96
C ARG A 162 7.09 14.88 5.76
N LEU A 163 6.41 14.84 4.63
CA LEU A 163 6.96 14.30 3.39
C LEU A 163 8.22 15.07 2.96
N ALA A 164 8.17 16.40 2.95
CA ALA A 164 9.33 17.21 2.61
C ALA A 164 10.52 16.97 3.56
N GLN A 165 10.26 16.85 4.87
CA GLN A 165 11.29 16.54 5.86
C GLN A 165 11.93 15.16 5.61
N LEU A 166 11.11 14.14 5.34
CA LEU A 166 11.60 12.79 5.02
C LEU A 166 12.40 12.79 3.72
N GLN A 167 11.89 13.43 2.67
CA GLN A 167 12.58 13.52 1.37
C GLN A 167 13.93 14.21 1.51
N HIS A 168 14.03 15.26 2.35
CA HIS A 168 15.29 15.92 2.64
C HIS A 168 16.25 14.99 3.39
N ALA A 169 15.78 14.26 4.39
CA ALA A 169 16.60 13.33 5.18
C ALA A 169 17.08 12.10 4.39
N LEU A 170 16.40 11.75 3.29
CA LEU A 170 16.85 10.69 2.39
C LEU A 170 17.96 11.13 1.44
N GLN A 171 18.20 12.43 1.27
CA GLN A 171 19.17 12.96 0.32
C GLN A 171 20.48 13.38 1.02
N PRO A 172 21.64 13.21 0.35
CA PRO A 172 21.85 12.63 -0.98
C PRO A 172 21.98 11.09 -1.02
N GLU A 173 22.06 10.42 0.14
CA GLU A 173 22.47 9.02 0.25
C GLU A 173 21.48 8.02 -0.37
N TRP A 174 20.18 8.34 -0.34
CA TRP A 174 19.10 7.49 -0.85
C TRP A 174 18.21 8.27 -1.83
N PRO A 175 18.70 8.53 -3.05
CA PRO A 175 17.95 9.30 -4.03
C PRO A 175 16.65 8.58 -4.42
N ILE A 176 15.54 9.32 -4.39
CA ILE A 176 14.21 8.79 -4.70
C ILE A 176 14.10 8.56 -6.21
N GLN A 177 14.03 7.30 -6.62
CA GLN A 177 13.97 6.87 -8.02
C GLN A 177 12.55 6.91 -8.61
N LYS A 178 11.55 6.68 -7.75
CA LYS A 178 10.12 6.74 -8.10
C LYS A 178 9.34 7.04 -6.83
N GLN A 179 8.25 7.79 -6.95
CA GLN A 179 7.35 8.04 -5.84
C GLN A 179 5.89 8.16 -6.26
N GLN A 180 4.99 7.97 -5.31
CA GLN A 180 3.54 8.11 -5.46
C GLN A 180 2.97 8.58 -4.11
N ALA A 181 1.99 9.48 -4.16
CA ALA A 181 1.26 9.99 -2.99
C ALA A 181 -0.23 9.76 -3.21
N GLU A 182 -0.87 9.18 -2.21
CA GLU A 182 -2.23 8.65 -2.27
C GLU A 182 -3.02 9.03 -1.02
N TYR A 183 -4.33 8.88 -1.11
CA TYR A 183 -5.24 9.02 0.01
C TYR A 183 -6.05 7.74 0.16
N CYS A 184 -5.92 7.11 1.32
CA CYS A 184 -6.60 5.86 1.64
C CYS A 184 -8.05 6.14 2.06
N LEU A 185 -8.98 5.70 1.23
CA LEU A 185 -10.42 5.88 1.42
C LEU A 185 -11.07 4.76 2.22
N TYR A 186 -10.46 3.58 2.21
CA TYR A 186 -10.92 2.44 2.97
C TYR A 186 -9.77 1.48 3.27
N ASP A 187 -9.75 0.94 4.48
CA ASP A 187 -8.85 -0.13 4.88
C ASP A 187 -9.57 -1.04 5.87
N SER A 188 -9.81 -2.30 5.47
CA SER A 188 -10.55 -3.25 6.30
C SER A 188 -9.72 -3.81 7.46
N ASN A 189 -8.39 -3.68 7.43
CA ASN A 189 -7.52 -4.28 8.43
C ASN A 189 -6.14 -3.60 8.48
N SER A 190 -6.09 -2.42 9.09
CA SER A 190 -4.83 -1.75 9.44
C SER A 190 -4.03 -2.49 10.53
N GLY A 191 -4.61 -3.52 11.16
CA GLY A 191 -3.94 -4.37 12.15
C GLY A 191 -2.79 -5.20 11.57
N LEU A 192 -2.77 -5.44 10.25
CA LEU A 192 -1.61 -6.03 9.56
C LEU A 192 -0.34 -5.16 9.69
N ASP A 193 -0.51 -3.92 10.17
CA ASP A 193 0.56 -2.95 10.34
C ASP A 193 1.17 -2.98 11.76
N GLN A 194 0.72 -3.90 12.61
CA GLN A 194 1.24 -4.02 13.97
C GLN A 194 2.74 -4.37 14.00
N GLY A 195 3.48 -3.60 14.78
CA GLY A 195 4.93 -3.69 14.90
C GLY A 195 5.71 -3.04 13.74
N TRP A 196 5.05 -2.23 12.91
CA TRP A 196 5.70 -1.48 11.82
C TRP A 196 6.60 -0.35 12.30
N LEU A 197 6.27 0.31 13.42
CA LEU A 197 7.13 1.28 14.10
C LEU A 197 7.64 0.65 15.41
N PRO A 198 8.86 1.00 15.87
CA PRO A 198 9.24 0.72 17.25
C PRO A 198 8.30 1.46 18.22
N ASN A 199 7.99 0.80 19.34
CA ASN A 199 7.23 1.39 20.45
C ASN A 199 8.03 2.50 21.15
#